data_AF-A0A1M4EAZ4-F1
#
_entry.id   AF-A0A1M4EAZ4-F1
#
_cell.length_a   1.000
_cell.length_b   1.000
_cell.length_c   1.000
_cell.angle_alpha   90.00
_cell.angle_beta   90.00
_cell.angle_gamma   90.00
#
_symmetry.space_group_name_H-M   'P 1'
#
loop_
_entity.id
_entity.type
_entity.pdbx_description
1 polymer ?
#
loop_
_entity_poly.entity_id
_entity_poly.type
_entity_poly.pdbx_seq_one_letter_code
_entity_poly.pdbx_strand_id
1 'polypeptide(L)'
;MRLTWKDALATAVAGANVAIYAAFTTGTDLAIIDSVRGASGAILLLGLAGGCALSAPPEEYRHLSWYAGVMSTLGGLALLAGALGLIMASELALTVLFSSTIALWLIATLRHALAPAKTEVLR
;
A
#
# COMPACT_ATOMS: atom_id res chain seq x y z
N MET A 1 4.68 13.13 -19.43
CA MET A 1 4.20 12.46 -18.20
C MET A 1 5.31 11.55 -17.69
N ARG A 2 5.94 11.86 -16.56
CA ARG A 2 7.00 11.01 -15.99
C ARG A 2 6.36 10.04 -14.99
N LEU A 3 5.54 9.12 -15.49
CA LEU A 3 5.26 7.89 -14.74
C LEU A 3 6.60 7.17 -14.62
N THR A 4 7.17 7.20 -13.42
CA THR A 4 8.43 6.54 -13.18
C THR A 4 8.19 5.04 -13.18
N TRP A 5 9.23 4.25 -13.48
CA TRP A 5 9.16 2.79 -13.37
C TRP A 5 8.66 2.35 -11.97
N LYS A 6 8.96 3.14 -10.93
CA LYS A 6 8.49 2.93 -9.55
C LYS A 6 6.97 3.05 -9.42
N ASP A 7 6.34 3.97 -10.16
CA ASP A 7 4.88 4.14 -10.14
C ASP A 7 4.18 2.96 -10.83
N ALA A 8 4.77 2.45 -11.91
CA ALA A 8 4.30 1.23 -12.57
C ALA A 8 4.40 0.01 -11.63
N LEU A 9 5.53 -0.15 -10.93
CA LEU A 9 5.70 -1.23 -9.96
C LEU A 9 4.74 -1.09 -8.77
N ALA A 10 4.57 0.12 -8.23
CA ALA A 10 3.62 0.37 -7.14
C ALA A 10 2.17 0.04 -7.56
N THR A 11 1.80 0.37 -8.79
CA THR A 11 0.49 0.03 -9.36
C THR A 11 0.33 -1.47 -9.55
N ALA A 12 1.37 -2.18 -10.00
CA ALA A 12 1.35 -3.63 -10.11
C ALA A 12 1.17 -4.31 -8.74
N VAL A 13 1.88 -3.82 -7.70
CA VAL A 13 1.74 -4.31 -6.32
C VAL A 13 0.33 -4.04 -5.78
N ALA A 14 -0.23 -2.85 -6.02
CA ALA A 14 -1.61 -2.55 -5.65
C ALA A 14 -2.62 -3.46 -6.37
N GLY A 15 -2.41 -3.71 -7.67
CA GLY A 15 -3.21 -4.66 -8.44
C GLY A 15 -3.13 -6.08 -7.88
N ALA A 16 -1.95 -6.54 -7.47
CA ALA A 16 -1.78 -7.83 -6.82
C ALA A 16 -2.53 -7.91 -5.48
N ASN A 17 -2.48 -6.86 -4.66
CA ASN A 17 -3.26 -6.78 -3.41
C ASN A 17 -4.76 -6.88 -3.67
N VAL A 18 -5.27 -6.16 -4.68
CA VAL A 18 -6.69 -6.24 -5.07
C VAL A 18 -7.05 -7.64 -5.54
N ALA A 19 -6.21 -8.28 -6.36
CA ALA A 19 -6.44 -9.63 -6.85
C ALA A 19 -6.48 -10.66 -5.70
N ILE A 20 -5.58 -10.54 -4.72
CA ILE A 20 -5.54 -11.42 -3.53
C ILE A 20 -6.80 -11.24 -2.69
N TYR A 21 -7.17 -10.00 -2.37
CA TYR A 21 -8.36 -9.72 -1.56
C TYR A 21 -9.65 -10.15 -2.28
N ALA A 22 -9.75 -9.92 -3.59
CA ALA A 22 -10.85 -10.40 -4.40
C ALA A 22 -10.92 -11.94 -4.37
N ALA A 23 -9.80 -12.63 -4.62
CA ALA A 23 -9.75 -14.10 -4.61
C ALA A 23 -10.14 -14.70 -3.24
N PHE A 24 -9.75 -14.06 -2.14
CA PHE A 24 -10.18 -14.41 -0.78
C PHE A 24 -11.69 -14.24 -0.61
N THR A 25 -12.24 -13.07 -0.97
CA THR A 25 -13.68 -12.79 -0.81
C THR A 25 -14.59 -13.61 -1.72
N THR A 26 -14.09 -14.11 -2.85
CA THR A 26 -14.83 -15.00 -3.75
C THR A 26 -14.71 -16.48 -3.38
N GLY A 27 -13.94 -16.83 -2.33
CA GLY A 27 -13.79 -18.22 -1.86
C GLY A 27 -13.02 -19.10 -2.85
N THR A 28 -11.97 -18.58 -3.47
CA THR A 28 -11.18 -19.34 -4.46
C THR A 28 -10.29 -20.36 -3.73
N ASP A 29 -10.28 -21.63 -4.16
CA ASP A 29 -9.45 -22.73 -3.60
C ASP A 29 -7.94 -22.59 -3.90
N LEU A 30 -7.36 -21.44 -3.57
CA LEU A 30 -5.92 -21.21 -3.63
C LEU A 30 -5.34 -21.51 -2.25
N ALA A 31 -4.52 -22.56 -2.15
CA ALA A 31 -3.97 -23.08 -0.88
C ALA A 31 -3.32 -22.03 0.06
N ILE A 32 -2.86 -20.90 -0.47
CA ILE A 32 -2.27 -19.81 0.32
C ILE A 32 -3.31 -18.72 0.66
N ILE A 33 -4.32 -18.49 -0.18
CA ILE A 33 -5.27 -17.37 -0.05
C ILE A 33 -6.58 -17.81 0.60
N ASP A 34 -6.85 -19.11 0.65
CA ASP A 34 -8.06 -19.70 1.27
C ASP A 34 -8.15 -19.47 2.80
N SER A 35 -7.06 -19.01 3.43
CA SER A 35 -7.07 -18.63 4.85
C SER A 35 -6.87 -17.14 5.05
N VAL A 36 -7.57 -16.57 6.03
CA VAL A 36 -7.37 -15.18 6.48
C VAL A 36 -5.91 -14.89 6.79
N ARG A 37 -5.20 -15.86 7.39
CA ARG A 37 -3.78 -15.72 7.74
C ARG A 37 -2.91 -15.63 6.50
N GLY A 38 -3.14 -16.49 5.52
CA GLY A 38 -2.37 -16.49 4.28
C GLY A 38 -2.64 -15.24 3.42
N ALA A 39 -3.90 -14.82 3.31
CA ALA A 39 -4.27 -13.55 2.67
C ALA A 39 -3.66 -12.33 3.39
N SER A 40 -3.73 -12.30 4.72
CA SER A 40 -3.11 -11.23 5.54
C SER A 40 -1.60 -11.20 5.35
N GLY A 41 -0.96 -12.37 5.37
CA GLY A 41 0.48 -12.49 5.16
C GLY A 41 0.91 -12.02 3.78
N ALA A 42 0.18 -12.42 2.74
CA ALA A 42 0.48 -12.01 1.36
C ALA A 42 0.36 -10.49 1.17
N ILE A 43 -0.75 -9.89 1.63
CA ILE A 43 -0.97 -8.44 1.52
C ILE A 43 0.05 -7.66 2.36
N LEU A 44 0.36 -8.13 3.58
CA LEU A 44 1.35 -7.50 4.45
C LEU A 44 2.75 -7.55 3.83
N LEU A 45 3.15 -8.68 3.24
CA LEU A 45 4.44 -8.83 2.57
C LEU A 45 4.54 -7.93 1.33
N LEU A 46 3.49 -7.85 0.52
CA LEU A 46 3.42 -6.93 -0.62
C LEU A 46 3.50 -5.47 -0.16
N GLY A 47 2.80 -5.13 0.92
CA GLY A 47 2.85 -3.80 1.54
C GLY A 47 4.23 -3.43 2.06
N LEU A 48 4.94 -4.36 2.70
CA LEU A 48 6.32 -4.17 3.15
C LEU A 48 7.30 -4.03 1.98
N ALA A 49 7.22 -4.93 1.00
CA ALA A 49 8.09 -4.91 -0.17
C ALA A 49 7.89 -3.63 -1.00
N GLY A 50 6.64 -3.24 -1.26
CA GLY A 50 6.32 -2.02 -1.98
C GLY A 50 6.60 -0.76 -1.15
N GLY A 51 6.16 -0.73 0.11
CA GLY A 51 6.26 0.44 0.97
C GLY A 51 7.70 0.78 1.39
N CYS A 52 8.46 -0.21 1.88
CA CYS A 52 9.80 0.01 2.39
C CYS A 52 10.84 0.18 1.27
N ALA A 53 10.71 -0.53 0.14
CA ALA A 53 11.69 -0.42 -0.95
C ALA A 53 11.47 0.82 -1.84
N LEU A 54 10.23 1.34 -1.92
CA LEU A 54 9.90 2.45 -2.80
C LEU A 54 9.79 3.81 -2.08
N SER A 55 9.64 3.83 -0.76
CA SER A 55 9.57 5.08 0.02
C SER A 55 10.95 5.64 0.35
N ALA A 56 11.56 6.35 -0.59
CA ALA A 56 12.51 7.42 -0.23
C ALA A 56 11.72 8.73 -0.21
N PRO A 57 11.42 9.32 0.96
CA PRO A 57 10.78 10.63 1.00
C PRO A 57 11.78 11.69 0.50
N PRO A 58 11.43 12.52 -0.49
CA PRO A 58 12.21 13.73 -0.76
C PRO A 58 12.13 14.63 0.47
N GLU A 59 13.27 15.13 0.95
CA GLU A 59 13.40 15.98 2.15
C GLU A 59 12.42 17.16 2.18
N GLU A 60 12.00 17.62 1.00
CA GLU A 60 11.01 18.69 0.77
C GLU A 60 9.65 18.46 1.46
N TYR A 61 9.21 17.21 1.67
CA TYR A 61 7.91 16.90 2.28
C TYR A 61 7.95 16.70 3.79
N ARG A 62 9.13 16.78 4.43
CA ARG A 62 9.26 16.72 5.89
C ARG A 62 8.57 17.90 6.60
N HIS A 63 8.29 18.98 5.85
CA HIS A 63 7.65 20.19 6.36
C HIS A 63 6.11 20.14 6.41
N LEU A 64 5.45 19.17 5.74
CA LEU A 64 3.99 19.05 5.73
C LEU A 64 3.54 18.06 6.83
N SER A 65 3.45 18.53 8.07
CA SER A 65 3.23 17.66 9.25
C SER A 65 1.96 16.80 9.16
N TRP A 66 0.89 17.31 8.53
CA TRP A 66 -0.37 16.58 8.39
C TRP A 66 -0.23 15.37 7.46
N TYR A 67 0.50 15.51 6.34
CA TYR A 67 0.70 14.44 5.37
C TYR A 67 1.52 13.30 5.98
N ALA A 68 2.61 13.66 6.68
CA ALA A 68 3.43 12.69 7.41
C ALA A 68 2.60 11.97 8.48
N GLY A 69 1.72 12.69 9.20
CA GLY A 69 0.80 12.11 10.16
C GLY A 69 -0.18 11.11 9.53
N VAL A 70 -0.84 11.46 8.43
CA VAL A 70 -1.79 10.58 7.74
C VAL A 70 -1.10 9.33 7.20
N MET A 71 0.05 9.47 6.54
CA MET A 71 0.78 8.31 6.01
C MET A 71 1.30 7.40 7.12
N SER A 72 1.79 7.97 8.23
CA SER A 72 2.27 7.20 9.37
C SER A 72 1.14 6.48 10.11
N THR A 73 -0.02 7.13 10.27
CA THR A 73 -1.19 6.50 10.91
C THR A 73 -1.75 5.37 10.06
N LEU A 74 -1.91 5.57 8.74
CA LEU A 74 -2.34 4.50 7.83
C LEU A 74 -1.33 3.34 7.78
N GLY A 75 -0.03 3.64 7.75
CA GLY A 75 1.02 2.61 7.80
C GLY A 75 1.01 1.83 9.12
N GLY A 76 0.83 2.52 10.25
CA GLY A 76 0.70 1.91 11.57
C GLY A 76 -0.55 1.03 11.68
N LEU A 77 -1.70 1.50 11.18
CA LEU A 77 -2.94 0.72 11.11
C LEU A 77 -2.78 -0.52 10.24
N ALA A 78 -2.14 -0.39 9.08
CA ALA A 78 -1.85 -1.54 8.21
C ALA A 78 -0.98 -2.58 8.91
N LEU A 79 0.09 -2.17 9.58
CA LEU A 79 0.97 -3.08 10.33
C LEU A 79 0.23 -3.79 11.48
N LEU A 80 -0.51 -3.03 12.30
CA LEU A 80 -1.28 -3.58 13.41
C LEU A 80 -2.36 -4.55 12.92
N ALA A 81 -3.10 -4.17 11.89
CA ALA A 81 -4.14 -4.99 11.30
C ALA A 81 -3.55 -6.26 10.67
N GLY A 82 -2.40 -6.17 10.00
CA GLY A 82 -1.69 -7.35 9.47
C GLY A 82 -1.23 -8.30 10.56
N ALA A 83 -0.65 -7.78 11.65
CA ALA A 83 -0.26 -8.61 12.80
C ALA A 83 -1.47 -9.30 13.44
N LEU A 84 -2.57 -8.58 13.66
CA LEU A 84 -3.81 -9.14 14.20
C LEU A 84 -4.44 -10.16 13.24
N GLY A 85 -4.45 -9.90 11.94
CA GLY A 85 -4.93 -10.83 10.92
C GLY A 85 -4.14 -12.15 10.92
N LEU A 86 -2.82 -12.07 11.12
CA LEU A 86 -1.95 -13.25 11.22
C LEU A 86 -2.15 -14.04 12.52
N ILE A 87 -2.33 -13.37 13.65
CA ILE A 87 -2.44 -14.02 14.97
C ILE A 87 -3.86 -14.57 15.19
N MET A 88 -4.87 -13.74 14.94
CA MET A 88 -6.27 -13.98 15.29
C MET A 88 -7.09 -14.54 14.14
N ALA A 89 -6.56 -14.58 12.91
CA ALA A 89 -7.31 -14.93 11.70
C ALA A 89 -8.61 -14.10 11.54
N SER A 90 -8.52 -12.79 11.85
CA SER A 90 -9.67 -11.88 11.82
C SER A 90 -9.88 -11.28 10.42
N GLU A 91 -11.06 -11.51 9.83
CA GLU A 91 -11.46 -10.91 8.54
C GLU A 91 -11.57 -9.39 8.60
N LEU A 92 -11.98 -8.85 9.75
CA LEU A 92 -12.02 -7.42 9.98
C LEU A 92 -10.61 -6.83 9.93
N ALA A 93 -9.63 -7.48 10.56
CA ALA A 93 -8.24 -7.07 10.50
C ALA A 93 -7.68 -7.15 9.06
N LEU A 94 -8.01 -8.21 8.31
CA LEU A 94 -7.66 -8.31 6.89
C LEU A 94 -8.25 -7.16 6.06
N THR A 95 -9.51 -6.79 6.30
CA THR A 95 -10.18 -5.70 5.59
C THR A 95 -9.55 -4.34 5.92
N VAL A 96 -9.18 -4.11 7.19
CA VAL A 96 -8.46 -2.90 7.61
C VAL A 96 -7.06 -2.83 6.99
N LEU A 97 -6.33 -3.95 6.95
CA LEU A 97 -5.03 -4.05 6.29
C LEU A 97 -5.14 -3.70 4.81
N PHE A 98 -6.09 -4.32 4.09
CA PHE A 98 -6.32 -4.10 2.68
C PHE A 98 -6.68 -2.63 2.38
N SER A 99 -7.71 -2.11 3.06
CA SER A 99 -8.18 -0.73 2.85
C SER A 99 -7.11 0.31 3.16
N SER A 100 -6.35 0.13 4.24
CA SER A 100 -5.23 1.02 4.58
C SER A 100 -4.14 1.00 3.51
N THR A 101 -3.81 -0.18 2.99
CA THR A 101 -2.78 -0.36 1.94
C THR A 101 -3.19 0.30 0.63
N ILE A 102 -4.46 0.14 0.21
CA ILE A 102 -4.99 0.80 -0.99
C ILE A 102 -5.07 2.31 -0.81
N ALA A 103 -5.46 2.80 0.38
CA ALA A 103 -5.47 4.23 0.67
C ALA A 103 -4.06 4.85 0.55
N LEU A 104 -3.05 4.20 1.13
CA LEU A 104 -1.64 4.62 1.00
C LEU A 104 -1.21 4.70 -0.47
N TRP A 105 -1.54 3.68 -1.28
CA TRP A 105 -1.25 3.67 -2.70
C TRP A 105 -1.96 4.78 -3.47
N LEU A 106 -3.25 5.02 -3.19
CA LEU A 106 -4.03 6.08 -3.83
C LEU A 106 -3.44 7.46 -3.54
N ILE A 107 -3.13 7.74 -2.27
CA ILE A 107 -2.53 9.02 -1.86
C ILE A 107 -1.19 9.23 -2.56
N ALA A 108 -0.34 8.20 -2.60
CA ALA A 108 0.95 8.26 -3.30
C ALA A 108 0.78 8.52 -4.80
N THR A 109 -0.14 7.81 -5.45
CA THR A 109 -0.44 7.94 -6.88
C THR A 109 -0.98 9.32 -7.21
N LEU A 110 -1.95 9.83 -6.44
CA LEU A 110 -2.50 11.17 -6.60
C LEU A 110 -1.41 12.24 -6.45
N ARG A 111 -0.51 12.08 -5.47
CA ARG A 111 0.63 12.98 -5.31
C ARG A 111 1.52 12.99 -6.55
N HIS A 112 1.84 11.84 -7.13
CA HIS A 112 2.66 11.75 -8.34
C HIS A 112 1.94 12.30 -9.57
N ALA A 113 0.62 12.11 -9.67
CA ALA A 113 -0.19 12.61 -10.79
C ALA A 113 -0.38 14.14 -10.74
N LEU A 114 -0.46 14.72 -9.54
CA LEU A 114 -0.68 16.15 -9.33
C LEU A 114 0.62 16.95 -9.15
N ALA A 115 1.77 16.29 -8.98
CA ALA A 115 3.05 16.97 -8.86
C ALA A 115 3.33 17.77 -10.14
N PRO A 116 3.57 19.10 -10.04
CA PRO A 116 3.83 19.92 -11.21
C PRO A 116 5.06 19.38 -11.94
N ALA A 117 4.97 19.32 -13.27
CA ALA A 117 6.13 19.01 -14.10
C ALA A 117 7.20 20.05 -13.74
N LYS A 118 8.31 19.59 -13.15
CA LYS A 118 9.49 20.41 -12.93
C LYS A 118 9.97 20.82 -14.32
N THR A 119 9.44 21.93 -14.85
CA THR A 119 10.07 22.66 -15.93
C THR A 119 11.43 23.01 -15.37
N GLU A 120 12.45 22.28 -15.81
CA GLU A 120 13.82 22.77 -15.82
C GLU A 120 13.74 24.14 -16.50
N VAL A 121 13.66 25.17 -15.66
CA VAL A 121 14.03 26.52 -16.06
C VAL A 121 15.52 26.40 -16.34
N LEU A 122 15.84 26.10 -17.60
CA LEU A 122 17.09 26.49 -18.20
C LEU A 122 17.23 27.99 -17.97
N ARG A 123 18.00 28.37 -16.95
CA ARG A 123 18.59 29.69 -16.79
C ARG A 123 20.05 29.54 -16.44
#